data_AF-A0A1V5HWH6-F1
#
_entry.id   AF-A0A1V5HWH6-F1
#
_cell.length_a   1.000
_cell.length_b   1.000
_cell.length_c   1.000
_cell.angle_alpha   90.00
_cell.angle_beta   90.00
_cell.angle_gamma   90.00
#
_symmetry.space_group_name_H-M   'P 1'
#
loop_
_entity.id
_entity.type
_entity.pdbx_description
1 polymer ?
#
loop_
_entity_poly.entity_id
_entity_poly.type
_entity_poly.pdbx_seq_one_letter_code
_entity_poly.pdbx_strand_id
1 'polypeptide(L)'
;MVSMAILTAPRPKGEPERYEHASYGNELRYVYPTVKLWELAAEQLAASQNPFDLALLAARRVIDSGRSDNKRIAFLKHLGGLLDERGWSRERCLTLYRFIEWALRPRSEEKYEEYMEWMRKEEEKKMYVTVAEKIGMEKGMEIGLEKGKEETKKEAALRMLDKGLAPSLIAECVDLAEEEVLRLREERS
;
A
#
# COMPACT_ATOMS: atom_id res chain seq x y z
N MET A 1 -13.68 -25.83 -8.63
CA MET A 1 -12.95 -24.57 -8.40
C MET A 1 -12.79 -23.89 -9.76
N VAL A 2 -13.12 -22.60 -9.87
CA VAL A 2 -12.97 -21.84 -11.12
C VAL A 2 -11.84 -20.84 -10.91
N SER A 3 -10.93 -20.79 -11.87
CA SER A 3 -9.84 -19.82 -11.99
C SER A 3 -10.21 -18.75 -13.00
N MET A 4 -9.77 -17.52 -12.81
CA MET A 4 -10.00 -16.42 -13.74
C MET A 4 -8.79 -15.49 -13.78
N ALA A 5 -8.49 -14.94 -14.95
CA ALA A 5 -7.51 -13.87 -15.08
C ALA A 5 -8.20 -12.50 -15.13
N ILE A 6 -7.66 -11.54 -14.39
CA ILE A 6 -8.04 -10.13 -14.47
C ILE A 6 -6.92 -9.41 -15.22
N LEU A 7 -7.23 -8.86 -16.40
CA LEU A 7 -6.26 -8.10 -17.18
C LEU A 7 -6.32 -6.63 -16.79
N THR A 8 -5.15 -6.10 -16.43
CA THR A 8 -4.94 -4.70 -16.04
C THR A 8 -4.31 -3.86 -17.15
N ALA A 9 -3.83 -4.50 -18.23
CA ALA A 9 -3.37 -3.84 -19.45
C ALA A 9 -3.64 -4.72 -20.69
N PRO A 10 -3.77 -4.12 -21.89
CA PRO A 10 -3.87 -4.87 -23.14
C PRO A 10 -2.63 -5.73 -23.38
N ARG A 11 -2.84 -6.92 -23.95
CA ARG A 11 -1.74 -7.79 -24.39
C ARG A 11 -1.11 -7.26 -25.69
N PRO A 12 0.19 -7.45 -25.90
CA PRO A 12 0.82 -7.31 -27.20
C PRO A 12 0.05 -8.05 -28.30
N LYS A 13 0.01 -7.47 -29.49
CA LYS A 13 -0.68 -8.06 -30.64
C LYS A 13 -0.05 -9.42 -30.98
N GLY A 14 -0.88 -10.45 -31.10
CA GLY A 14 -0.46 -11.81 -31.44
C GLY A 14 -0.07 -12.69 -30.26
N GLU A 15 -0.09 -12.16 -29.03
CA GLU A 15 0.08 -12.98 -27.84
C GLU A 15 -1.15 -13.88 -27.63
N PRO A 16 -0.97 -15.18 -27.35
CA PRO A 16 -2.09 -16.09 -27.17
C PRO A 16 -2.91 -15.77 -25.90
N GLU A 17 -4.24 -15.94 -25.95
CA GLU A 17 -5.15 -15.76 -24.80
C GLU A 17 -5.15 -16.97 -23.84
N ARG A 18 -3.97 -17.50 -23.55
CA ARG A 18 -3.75 -18.65 -22.64
C ARG A 18 -2.39 -18.51 -21.97
N TYR A 19 -2.19 -19.25 -20.89
CA TYR A 19 -0.88 -19.41 -20.29
C TYR A 19 -0.21 -20.66 -20.85
N GLU A 20 1.04 -20.53 -21.27
CA GLU A 20 1.87 -21.64 -21.73
C GLU A 20 3.19 -21.66 -20.98
N HIS A 21 3.59 -22.83 -20.52
CA HIS A 21 4.90 -23.05 -19.90
C HIS A 21 5.47 -24.39 -20.37
N ALA A 22 6.74 -24.40 -20.76
CA ALA A 22 7.45 -25.62 -21.14
C ALA A 22 8.84 -25.66 -20.50
N SER A 23 9.14 -26.76 -19.81
CA SER A 23 10.42 -26.95 -19.11
C SER A 23 10.74 -28.43 -18.89
N TYR A 24 12.00 -28.84 -19.10
CA TYR A 24 12.47 -30.23 -18.95
C TYR A 24 11.59 -31.28 -19.67
N GLY A 25 11.08 -30.95 -20.85
CA GLY A 25 10.19 -31.84 -21.63
C GLY A 25 8.74 -31.89 -21.15
N ASN A 26 8.36 -31.10 -20.14
CA ASN A 26 6.97 -30.91 -19.73
C ASN A 26 6.37 -29.72 -20.49
N GLU A 27 5.09 -29.83 -20.87
CA GLU A 27 4.29 -28.72 -21.41
C GLU A 27 3.02 -28.54 -20.57
N LEU A 28 2.72 -27.30 -20.19
CA LEU A 28 1.48 -26.88 -19.54
C LEU A 28 0.79 -25.83 -20.43
N ARG A 29 -0.46 -26.10 -20.78
CA ARG A 29 -1.34 -25.13 -21.46
C ARG A 29 -2.59 -24.92 -20.64
N TYR A 30 -2.89 -23.67 -20.33
CA TYR A 30 -3.99 -23.32 -19.45
C TYR A 30 -4.87 -22.23 -20.04
N VAL A 31 -6.13 -22.56 -20.29
CA VAL A 31 -7.17 -21.66 -20.79
C VAL A 31 -8.06 -21.26 -19.61
N TYR A 32 -8.31 -19.97 -19.48
CA TYR A 32 -9.05 -19.40 -18.36
C TYR A 32 -10.03 -18.33 -18.84
N PRO A 33 -11.19 -18.19 -18.17
CA PRO A 33 -12.01 -16.99 -18.26
C PRO A 33 -11.18 -15.74 -17.98
N THR A 34 -11.49 -14.67 -18.71
CA THR A 34 -10.74 -13.42 -18.62
C THR A 34 -11.69 -12.24 -18.44
N VAL A 35 -11.37 -11.37 -17.48
CA VAL A 35 -12.02 -10.07 -17.29
C VAL A 35 -11.04 -8.97 -17.64
N LYS A 36 -11.41 -8.13 -18.60
CA LYS A 36 -10.63 -6.97 -19.02
C LYS A 36 -11.14 -5.73 -18.29
N LEU A 37 -10.35 -5.16 -17.40
CA LEU A 37 -10.81 -4.07 -16.52
C LEU A 37 -11.26 -2.83 -17.29
N TRP A 38 -10.61 -2.51 -18.42
CA TRP A 38 -10.95 -1.35 -19.24
C TRP A 38 -12.27 -1.52 -20.02
N GLU A 39 -12.79 -2.74 -20.17
CA GLU A 39 -14.05 -3.05 -20.87
C GLU A 39 -15.27 -3.05 -19.92
N LEU A 40 -15.06 -3.10 -18.60
CA LEU A 40 -16.16 -3.04 -17.63
C LEU A 40 -16.89 -1.70 -17.72
N ALA A 41 -18.17 -1.60 -17.39
CA ALA A 41 -18.90 -0.33 -17.37
C ALA A 41 -18.75 0.37 -16.01
N ALA A 42 -18.15 1.56 -15.97
CA ALA A 42 -17.80 2.23 -14.70
C ALA A 42 -19.05 2.65 -13.94
N GLU A 43 -20.08 3.04 -14.67
CA GLU A 43 -21.39 3.47 -14.18
C GLU A 43 -22.11 2.29 -13.51
N GLN A 44 -22.05 1.10 -14.12
CA GLN A 44 -22.63 -0.11 -13.54
C GLN A 44 -21.89 -0.52 -12.26
N LEU A 45 -20.55 -0.51 -12.29
CA LEU A 45 -19.75 -0.80 -11.09
C LEU A 45 -20.01 0.21 -9.97
N ALA A 46 -20.17 1.50 -10.31
CA ALA A 46 -20.45 2.56 -9.36
C ALA A 46 -21.88 2.50 -8.79
N ALA A 47 -22.85 1.95 -9.52
CA ALA A 47 -24.22 1.77 -9.05
C ALA A 47 -24.43 0.46 -8.25
N SER A 48 -23.48 -0.49 -8.34
CA SER A 48 -23.61 -1.79 -7.71
C SER A 48 -23.50 -1.76 -6.18
N GLN A 49 -24.31 -2.61 -5.53
CA GLN A 49 -24.27 -2.90 -4.09
C GLN A 49 -23.25 -3.99 -3.72
N ASN A 50 -22.54 -4.54 -4.69
CA ASN A 50 -21.46 -5.48 -4.44
C ASN A 50 -20.16 -4.71 -4.09
N PRO A 51 -19.54 -4.95 -2.91
CA PRO A 51 -18.29 -4.30 -2.54
C PRO A 51 -17.12 -4.63 -3.49
N PHE A 52 -17.15 -5.79 -4.16
CA PHE A 52 -16.13 -6.13 -5.14
C PHE A 52 -16.25 -5.31 -6.42
N ASP A 53 -17.45 -4.85 -6.78
CA ASP A 53 -17.62 -3.99 -7.95
C ASP A 53 -17.02 -2.61 -7.71
N LEU A 54 -17.07 -2.12 -6.47
CA LEU A 54 -16.37 -0.90 -6.08
C LEU A 54 -14.84 -1.08 -6.14
N ALA A 55 -14.33 -2.25 -5.75
CA ALA A 55 -12.91 -2.58 -5.90
C ALA A 55 -12.48 -2.68 -7.39
N LEU A 56 -13.32 -3.29 -8.24
CA LEU A 56 -13.11 -3.33 -9.69
C LEU A 56 -13.16 -1.93 -10.31
N LEU A 57 -14.07 -1.06 -9.84
CA LEU A 57 -14.12 0.33 -10.24
C LEU A 57 -12.81 1.05 -9.89
N ALA A 58 -12.32 0.88 -8.66
CA ALA A 58 -11.05 1.44 -8.25
C ALA A 58 -9.89 0.95 -9.11
N ALA A 59 -9.81 -0.36 -9.37
CA ALA A 59 -8.79 -0.95 -10.24
C ALA A 59 -8.86 -0.39 -11.67
N ARG A 60 -10.06 -0.19 -12.21
CA ARG A 60 -10.24 0.49 -13.50
C ARG A 60 -9.75 1.94 -13.45
N ARG A 61 -10.07 2.69 -12.39
CA ARG A 61 -9.60 4.08 -12.22
C ARG A 61 -8.09 4.18 -12.08
N VAL A 62 -7.40 3.16 -11.55
CA VAL A 62 -5.92 3.09 -11.58
C VAL A 62 -5.42 3.12 -13.02
N ILE A 63 -6.03 2.33 -13.90
CA ILE A 63 -5.69 2.28 -15.33
C ILE A 63 -6.01 3.62 -16.01
N ASP A 64 -7.24 4.11 -15.85
CA ASP A 64 -7.72 5.35 -16.50
C ASP A 64 -6.94 6.60 -16.06
N SER A 65 -6.45 6.60 -14.80
CA SER A 65 -5.65 7.69 -14.26
C SER A 65 -4.24 7.72 -14.86
N GLY A 66 -3.72 6.57 -15.32
CA GLY A 66 -2.35 6.46 -15.83
C GLY A 66 -1.34 7.03 -14.83
N ARG A 67 -0.59 8.07 -15.24
CA ARG A 67 0.38 8.79 -14.40
C ARG A 67 -0.18 10.05 -13.72
N SER A 68 -1.46 10.36 -13.89
CA SER A 68 -2.05 11.59 -13.38
C SER A 68 -2.53 11.44 -11.93
N ASP A 69 -1.80 12.03 -11.00
CA ASP A 69 -2.21 12.06 -9.58
C ASP A 69 -3.50 12.88 -9.38
N ASN A 70 -3.72 13.95 -10.16
CA ASN A 70 -4.96 14.71 -10.11
C ASN A 70 -6.20 13.86 -10.40
N LYS A 71 -6.13 12.92 -11.36
CA LYS A 71 -7.23 12.00 -11.65
C LYS A 71 -7.46 11.01 -10.50
N ARG A 72 -6.40 10.52 -9.86
CA ARG A 72 -6.50 9.64 -8.68
C ARG A 72 -7.17 10.36 -7.52
N ILE A 73 -6.69 11.57 -7.21
CA ILE A 73 -7.25 12.42 -6.15
C ILE A 73 -8.72 12.74 -6.43
N ALA A 74 -9.08 13.10 -7.66
CA ALA A 74 -10.47 13.37 -8.02
C ALA A 74 -11.38 12.16 -7.73
N PHE A 75 -10.91 10.94 -7.99
CA PHE A 75 -11.65 9.74 -7.64
C PHE A 75 -11.71 9.49 -6.12
N LEU A 76 -10.61 9.67 -5.39
CA LEU A 76 -10.61 9.51 -3.92
C LEU A 76 -11.57 10.50 -3.24
N LYS A 77 -11.66 11.73 -3.76
CA LYS A 77 -12.64 12.73 -3.31
C LYS A 77 -14.08 12.27 -3.55
N HIS A 78 -14.34 11.64 -4.71
CA HIS A 78 -15.64 11.09 -5.08
C HIS A 78 -16.00 9.80 -4.33
N LEU A 79 -15.00 9.00 -3.94
CA LEU A 79 -15.19 7.71 -3.27
C LEU A 79 -15.98 7.82 -1.97
N GLY A 80 -15.80 8.90 -1.21
CA GLY A 80 -16.57 9.15 0.01
C GLY A 80 -18.07 9.14 -0.24
N GLY A 81 -18.53 9.90 -1.25
CA GLY A 81 -19.95 9.94 -1.62
C GLY A 81 -20.48 8.58 -2.07
N LEU A 82 -19.69 7.85 -2.87
CA LEU A 82 -20.07 6.49 -3.29
C LEU A 82 -20.30 5.56 -2.10
N LEU A 83 -19.46 5.64 -1.06
CA LEU A 83 -19.61 4.80 0.13
C LEU A 83 -20.80 5.22 0.99
N ASP A 84 -21.05 6.52 1.11
CA ASP A 84 -22.15 7.06 1.91
C ASP A 84 -23.53 6.69 1.34
N GLU A 85 -23.66 6.63 0.02
CA GLU A 85 -24.91 6.28 -0.68
C GLU A 85 -25.33 4.80 -0.52
N ARG A 86 -24.45 3.93 -0.01
CA ARG A 86 -24.66 2.47 -0.02
C ARG A 86 -25.28 1.89 1.25
N GLY A 87 -25.37 2.67 2.32
CA GLY A 87 -25.94 2.20 3.59
C GLY A 87 -25.21 1.01 4.22
N TRP A 88 -23.94 0.78 3.86
CA TRP A 88 -23.14 -0.28 4.46
C TRP A 88 -22.68 0.09 5.87
N SER A 89 -22.31 -0.92 6.66
CA SER A 89 -21.70 -0.71 7.98
C SER A 89 -20.46 0.18 7.88
N ARG A 90 -20.26 1.05 8.87
CA ARG A 90 -19.06 1.89 9.01
C ARG A 90 -17.76 1.13 8.75
N GLU A 91 -17.60 -0.04 9.37
CA GLU A 91 -16.39 -0.85 9.26
C GLU A 91 -16.10 -1.30 7.81
N ARG A 92 -17.13 -1.76 7.10
CA ARG A 92 -17.01 -2.14 5.68
C ARG A 92 -16.60 -0.96 4.81
N CYS A 93 -17.26 0.18 4.95
CA CYS A 93 -16.92 1.38 4.18
C CYS A 93 -15.48 1.82 4.45
N LEU A 94 -15.04 1.80 5.71
CA LEU A 94 -13.66 2.11 6.10
C LEU A 94 -12.65 1.16 5.46
N THR A 95 -12.90 -0.15 5.53
CA THR A 95 -12.00 -1.16 4.95
C THR A 95 -11.85 -0.97 3.44
N LEU A 96 -12.95 -0.71 2.73
CA LEU A 96 -12.92 -0.45 1.29
C LEU A 96 -12.23 0.87 0.95
N TYR A 97 -12.49 1.94 1.71
CA TYR A 97 -11.85 3.23 1.51
C TYR A 97 -10.32 3.08 1.61
N ARG A 98 -9.83 2.46 2.68
CA ARG A 98 -8.40 2.24 2.91
C ARG A 98 -7.75 1.41 1.80
N PHE A 99 -8.41 0.32 1.41
CA PHE A 99 -7.92 -0.53 0.33
C PHE A 99 -7.77 0.25 -0.99
N ILE A 100 -8.78 1.04 -1.32
CA ILE A 100 -8.82 1.81 -2.57
C ILE A 100 -7.84 3.00 -2.52
N GLU A 101 -7.77 3.71 -1.40
CA GLU A 101 -6.81 4.79 -1.18
C GLU A 101 -5.38 4.29 -1.32
N TRP A 102 -5.04 3.15 -0.71
CA TRP A 102 -3.73 2.54 -0.88
C TRP A 102 -3.44 2.21 -2.35
N ALA A 103 -4.39 1.63 -3.07
CA ALA A 103 -4.24 1.29 -4.48
C ALA A 103 -4.10 2.53 -5.40
N LEU A 104 -4.71 3.64 -5.02
CA LEU A 104 -4.73 4.89 -5.78
C LEU A 104 -3.87 6.00 -5.18
N ARG A 105 -2.96 5.68 -4.25
CA ARG A 105 -2.10 6.67 -3.62
C ARG A 105 -1.40 7.52 -4.70
N PRO A 106 -1.52 8.86 -4.62
CA PRO A 106 -0.71 9.76 -5.43
C PRO A 106 0.77 9.38 -5.36
N ARG A 107 1.46 9.44 -6.51
CA ARG A 107 2.89 9.12 -6.58
C ARG A 107 3.75 10.28 -6.10
N SER A 108 3.31 11.52 -6.34
CA SER A 108 3.93 12.71 -5.80
C SER A 108 3.52 12.90 -4.34
N GLU A 109 4.51 13.10 -3.47
CA GLU A 109 4.27 13.37 -2.05
C GLU A 109 3.59 14.72 -1.84
N GLU A 110 3.90 15.74 -2.67
CA GLU A 110 3.22 17.03 -2.66
C GLU A 110 1.71 16.86 -2.95
N LYS A 111 1.37 16.02 -3.92
CA LYS A 111 -0.02 15.72 -4.27
C LYS A 111 -0.72 14.90 -3.20
N TYR A 112 0.01 14.02 -2.54
CA TYR A 112 -0.51 13.30 -1.39
C TYR A 112 -0.83 14.26 -0.23
N GLU A 113 0.06 15.20 0.08
CA GLU A 113 -0.18 16.20 1.13
C GLU A 113 -1.37 17.11 0.78
N GLU A 114 -1.51 17.57 -0.48
CA GLU A 114 -2.69 18.32 -0.94
C GLU A 114 -3.99 17.56 -0.68
N TYR A 115 -3.99 16.26 -0.95
CA TYR A 115 -5.12 15.38 -0.70
C TYR A 115 -5.37 15.20 0.81
N MET A 116 -4.32 15.04 1.63
CA MET A 116 -4.44 14.92 3.09
C MET A 116 -4.95 16.21 3.74
N GLU A 117 -4.51 17.38 3.27
CA GLU A 117 -5.06 18.68 3.68
C GLU A 117 -6.54 18.82 3.32
N TRP A 118 -6.93 18.40 2.11
CA TRP A 118 -8.34 18.38 1.73
C TRP A 118 -9.14 17.43 2.62
N MET A 119 -8.62 16.25 2.92
CA MET A 119 -9.25 15.27 3.81
C MET A 119 -9.46 15.85 5.21
N ARG A 120 -8.44 16.47 5.82
CA ARG A 120 -8.54 17.15 7.13
C ARG A 120 -9.60 18.25 7.16
N LYS A 121 -9.73 19.02 6.08
CA LYS A 121 -10.78 20.06 5.98
C LYS A 121 -12.18 19.47 5.84
N GLU A 122 -12.29 18.30 5.23
CA GLU A 122 -13.56 17.60 5.00
C GLU A 122 -13.97 16.71 6.19
N GLU A 123 -13.11 16.60 7.21
CA GLU A 123 -13.24 15.76 8.40
C GLU A 123 -14.50 16.05 9.23
N GLU A 124 -14.95 17.31 9.24
CA GLU A 124 -16.21 17.70 9.89
C GLU A 124 -17.45 17.07 9.23
N LYS A 125 -17.31 16.55 8.00
CA LYS A 125 -18.43 16.01 7.21
C LYS A 125 -18.32 14.51 6.91
N LYS A 126 -17.14 13.89 7.01
CA LYS A 126 -16.91 12.51 6.52
C LYS A 126 -16.27 11.60 7.56
N MET A 127 -16.95 10.48 7.80
CA MET A 127 -16.61 9.47 8.81
C MET A 127 -15.26 8.75 8.60
N TYR A 128 -14.68 8.80 7.39
CA TYR A 128 -13.51 8.00 7.02
C TYR A 128 -12.16 8.69 7.30
N VAL A 129 -12.14 10.01 7.53
CA VAL A 129 -10.92 10.79 7.76
C VAL A 129 -10.30 10.46 9.13
N THR A 130 -11.11 10.46 10.18
CA THR A 130 -10.69 10.19 11.58
C THR A 130 -10.01 8.82 11.78
N VAL A 131 -10.27 7.84 10.92
CA VAL A 131 -9.68 6.48 11.05
C VAL A 131 -8.38 6.36 10.26
N ALA A 132 -8.26 7.05 9.12
CA ALA A 132 -7.00 7.15 8.39
C ALA A 132 -5.95 7.89 9.24
N GLU A 133 -6.33 8.97 9.92
CA GLU A 133 -5.46 9.68 10.87
C GLU A 133 -5.11 8.81 12.09
N LYS A 134 -6.10 8.13 12.69
CA LYS A 134 -5.87 7.27 13.85
C LYS A 134 -4.88 6.14 13.53
N ILE A 135 -5.01 5.51 12.36
CA ILE A 135 -4.12 4.42 11.95
C ILE A 135 -2.77 4.96 11.46
N GLY A 136 -2.74 6.13 10.82
CA GLY A 136 -1.51 6.83 10.48
C GLY A 136 -0.69 7.17 11.73
N MET A 137 -1.38 7.60 12.79
CA MET A 137 -0.80 7.84 14.10
C MET A 137 -0.34 6.54 14.79
N GLU A 138 -1.15 5.48 14.76
CA GLU A 138 -0.77 4.17 15.31
C GLU A 138 0.47 3.59 14.61
N LYS A 139 0.52 3.61 13.27
CA LYS A 139 1.70 3.20 12.49
C LYS A 139 2.90 4.11 12.73
N GLY A 140 2.68 5.42 12.79
CA GLY A 140 3.74 6.39 13.08
C GLY A 140 4.35 6.16 14.46
N MET A 141 3.53 5.83 15.45
CA MET A 141 3.96 5.49 16.80
C MET A 141 4.72 4.15 16.83
N GLU A 142 4.26 3.14 16.10
CA GLU A 142 4.93 1.84 15.98
C GLU A 142 6.32 1.99 15.34
N ILE A 143 6.42 2.68 14.20
CA ILE A 143 7.69 2.97 13.52
C ILE A 143 8.60 3.81 14.42
N GLY A 144 8.05 4.81 15.11
CA GLY A 144 8.80 5.66 16.04
C GLY A 144 9.37 4.86 17.23
N LEU A 145 8.60 3.91 17.76
CA LEU A 145 9.04 3.03 18.84
C LEU A 145 10.16 2.08 18.37
N GLU A 146 10.03 1.51 17.17
CA GLU A 146 11.04 0.63 16.59
C GLU A 146 12.35 1.37 16.33
N LYS A 147 12.29 2.55 15.68
CA LYS A 147 13.46 3.42 15.47
C LYS A 147 14.10 3.85 16.79
N GLY A 148 13.30 4.24 17.78
CA GLY A 148 13.82 4.62 19.09
C GLY A 148 14.55 3.47 19.81
N LYS A 149 14.07 2.24 19.67
CA LYS A 149 14.77 1.05 20.20
C LYS A 149 16.11 0.83 19.51
N GLU A 150 16.16 0.93 18.18
CA GLU A 150 17.41 0.80 17.43
C GLU A 150 18.41 1.90 17.79
N GLU A 151 17.97 3.17 17.84
CA GLU A 151 18.83 4.30 18.24
C GLU A 151 19.36 4.12 19.66
N THR A 152 18.54 3.65 20.60
CA THR A 152 18.96 3.38 21.98
C THR A 152 20.02 2.28 22.04
N LYS A 153 19.87 1.20 21.24
CA LYS A 153 20.88 0.13 21.13
C LYS A 153 22.20 0.67 20.59
N LYS A 154 22.16 1.51 19.54
CA LYS A 154 23.35 2.14 18.96
C LYS A 154 24.04 3.11 19.93
N GLU A 155 23.29 3.96 20.62
CA GLU A 155 23.85 4.84 21.66
C GLU A 155 24.49 4.07 22.82
N ALA A 156 23.84 3.00 23.28
CA ALA A 156 24.39 2.16 24.33
C ALA A 156 25.70 1.48 23.88
N ALA A 157 25.74 0.97 22.64
CA ALA A 157 26.96 0.41 22.05
C ALA A 157 28.09 1.44 22.00
N LEU A 158 27.81 2.67 21.56
CA LEU A 158 28.79 3.76 21.53
C LEU A 158 29.34 4.09 22.92
N ARG A 159 28.48 4.19 23.94
CA ARG A 159 28.92 4.44 25.33
C ARG A 159 29.76 3.29 25.90
N MET A 160 29.51 2.05 25.46
CA MET A 160 30.31 0.89 25.85
C MET A 160 31.66 0.86 25.13
N LEU A 161 31.71 1.22 23.85
CA LEU A 161 32.94 1.42 23.09
C LEU A 161 33.82 2.50 23.74
N ASP A 162 33.22 3.62 24.16
CA ASP A 162 33.92 4.71 24.86
C ASP A 162 34.55 4.25 26.20
N LYS A 163 34.01 3.18 26.80
CA LYS A 163 34.55 2.56 28.02
C LYS A 163 35.58 1.46 27.74
N GLY A 164 35.93 1.22 26.47
CA GLY A 164 36.93 0.23 26.07
C GLY A 164 36.46 -1.22 26.11
N LEU A 165 35.14 -1.46 26.10
CA LEU A 165 34.60 -2.82 26.03
C LEU A 165 34.85 -3.44 24.64
N ALA A 166 35.02 -4.77 24.61
CA ALA A 166 35.26 -5.50 23.37
C ALA A 166 34.01 -5.52 22.47
N PRO A 167 34.13 -5.31 21.14
CA PRO A 167 32.98 -5.29 20.21
C PRO A 167 32.08 -6.52 20.29
N SER A 168 32.64 -7.72 20.46
CA SER A 168 31.89 -8.97 20.61
C SER A 168 31.01 -9.00 21.85
N LEU A 169 31.51 -8.49 22.98
CA LEU A 169 30.75 -8.39 24.23
C LEU A 169 29.64 -7.32 24.13
N ILE A 170 29.91 -6.22 23.43
CA ILE A 170 28.93 -5.16 23.20
C ILE A 170 27.78 -5.67 22.33
N ALA A 171 28.09 -6.37 21.25
CA ALA A 171 27.12 -6.97 20.33
C ALA A 171 26.14 -7.88 21.08
N GLU A 172 26.66 -8.72 21.99
CA GLU A 172 25.84 -9.56 22.87
C GLU A 172 25.00 -8.73 23.87
N CYS A 173 25.60 -7.72 24.52
CA CYS A 173 24.91 -6.93 25.55
C CYS A 173 23.77 -6.05 25.04
N VAL A 174 23.89 -5.49 23.83
CA VAL A 174 22.87 -4.61 23.25
C VAL A 174 22.05 -5.28 22.15
N ASP A 175 22.29 -6.56 21.90
CA ASP A 175 21.58 -7.37 20.90
C ASP A 175 21.67 -6.68 19.52
N LEU A 176 22.90 -6.42 19.09
CA LEU A 176 23.29 -5.92 17.77
C LEU A 176 24.24 -6.92 17.10
N ALA A 177 24.29 -6.94 15.78
CA ALA A 177 25.32 -7.71 15.06
C ALA A 177 26.71 -7.11 15.34
N GLU A 178 27.72 -7.96 15.53
CA GLU A 178 29.10 -7.52 15.80
C GLU A 178 29.65 -6.63 14.66
N GLU A 179 29.29 -6.94 13.41
CA GLU A 179 29.59 -6.11 12.22
C GLU A 179 29.01 -4.69 12.31
N GLU A 180 27.85 -4.53 12.95
CA GLU A 180 27.20 -3.22 13.16
C GLU A 180 27.96 -2.41 14.23
N VAL A 181 28.43 -3.08 15.29
CA VAL A 181 29.24 -2.46 16.35
C VAL A 181 30.62 -2.04 15.82
N LEU A 182 31.23 -2.85 14.95
CA LEU A 182 32.49 -2.50 14.29
C LEU A 182 32.32 -1.30 13.35
N ARG A 183 31.23 -1.24 12.57
CA ARG A 183 30.90 -0.06 11.75
C ARG A 183 30.75 1.21 12.58
N LEU A 184 30.03 1.15 13.70
CA LEU A 184 29.89 2.29 14.62
C LEU A 184 31.22 2.76 15.21
N ARG A 185 32.19 1.85 15.38
CA ARG A 185 33.54 2.17 15.86
C ARG A 185 34.38 2.85 14.76
N GLU A 186 34.27 2.38 13.52
CA GLU A 186 34.98 2.95 12.36
C GLU A 186 34.45 4.33 12.00
N GLU A 187 33.13 4.56 12.06
CA GLU A 187 32.50 5.87 11.81
C GLU A 187 32.91 6.95 12.82
N ARG A 188 33.47 6.56 13.97
CA ARG A 188 33.95 7.45 15.03
C ARG A 188 35.47 7.64 15.06
N SER A 189 36.24 6.88 14.28
CA SER A 189 37.71 6.86 14.30
C SER A 189 38.33 7.82 13.29
#